data_AF-A0AAX1D9C8-F1
#
_entry.id   AF-A0AAX1D9C8-F1
#
_cell.length_a   1.000
_cell.length_b   1.000
_cell.length_c   1.000
_cell.angle_alpha   90.00
_cell.angle_beta   90.00
_cell.angle_gamma   90.00
#
_symmetry.space_group_name_H-M   'P 1'
#
loop_
_entity.id
_entity.type
_entity.pdbx_description
1 polymer ?
#
loop_
_entity_poly.entity_id
_entity_poly.type
_entity_poly.pdbx_seq_one_letter_code
_entity_poly.pdbx_strand_id
1 'polypeptide(L)'
;MRAEVQASNITETAKRMNCSRSALSQVINQCGPYGTGKASVAKLAEKAIQAFTKVHCPFLTEFHGQATVITGAECRGHADRETPPINNPRELRHWRACQACPHRAKYVHQQAHPSTEIIGEFQ
;
A
#
# COMPACT_ATOMS: atom_id res chain seq x y z
N MET A 1 11.50 -5.55 2.51
CA MET A 1 11.53 -4.09 2.32
C MET A 1 12.76 -3.62 1.55
N ARG A 2 14.00 -3.79 2.05
CA ARG A 2 15.22 -3.40 1.28
C ARG A 2 15.34 -4.08 -0.08
N ALA A 3 15.09 -5.40 -0.15
CA ALA A 3 15.12 -6.15 -1.41
C ALA A 3 14.10 -5.64 -2.44
N GLU A 4 12.90 -5.27 -2.01
CA GLU A 4 11.87 -4.68 -2.88
C GLU A 4 12.28 -3.29 -3.39
N VAL A 5 12.89 -2.47 -2.54
CA VAL A 5 13.40 -1.15 -2.94
C VAL A 5 14.51 -1.25 -3.99
N GLN A 6 15.36 -2.27 -3.89
CA GLN A 6 16.40 -2.56 -4.89
C GLN A 6 15.81 -3.10 -6.20
N ALA A 7 14.75 -3.90 -6.14
CA ALA A 7 14.11 -4.49 -7.32
C ALA A 7 13.24 -3.48 -8.10
N SER A 8 12.67 -2.47 -7.43
CA SER A 8 11.76 -1.50 -8.06
C SER A 8 12.32 -0.07 -7.97
N ASN A 9 11.87 0.72 -7.01
CA ASN A 9 12.41 2.04 -6.68
C ASN A 9 11.86 2.45 -5.32
N ILE A 10 12.65 3.14 -4.49
CA ILE A 10 12.18 3.62 -3.18
C ILE A 10 10.91 4.48 -3.27
N THR A 11 10.73 5.21 -4.36
CA THR A 11 9.56 6.06 -4.59
C THR A 11 8.30 5.23 -4.84
N GLU A 12 8.41 4.18 -5.66
CA GLU A 12 7.30 3.28 -5.96
C GLU A 12 6.96 2.41 -4.75
N THR A 13 7.96 1.92 -4.03
CA THR A 13 7.76 1.19 -2.77
C THR A 13 7.07 2.08 -1.72
N ALA A 14 7.46 3.35 -1.58
CA ALA A 14 6.81 4.29 -0.67
C ALA A 14 5.34 4.53 -1.01
N LYS A 15 5.03 4.70 -2.31
CA LYS A 15 3.64 4.82 -2.79
C LYS A 15 2.83 3.56 -2.48
N ARG A 16 3.37 2.37 -2.77
CA ARG A 16 2.71 1.08 -2.47
C ARG A 16 2.42 0.91 -0.98
N MET A 17 3.31 1.41 -0.13
CA MET A 17 3.17 1.36 1.33
C MET A 17 2.30 2.49 1.91
N ASN A 18 1.86 3.44 1.09
CA ASN A 18 1.19 4.66 1.51
C ASN A 18 1.96 5.37 2.64
N CYS A 19 3.26 5.60 2.42
CA CYS A 19 4.14 6.30 3.33
C CYS A 19 5.04 7.31 2.59
N SER A 20 5.63 8.25 3.33
CA SER A 20 6.55 9.21 2.73
C SER A 20 7.85 8.52 2.30
N ARG A 21 8.32 8.86 1.10
CA ARG A 21 9.63 8.42 0.57
C ARG A 21 10.77 8.76 1.54
N SER A 22 10.72 9.92 2.19
CA SER A 22 11.76 10.35 3.13
C SER A 22 11.77 9.50 4.40
N ALA A 23 10.61 9.11 4.91
CA ALA A 23 10.50 8.20 6.05
C ALA A 23 11.03 6.80 5.69
N LEU A 24 10.69 6.29 4.51
CA LEU A 24 11.20 5.01 4.02
C LEU A 24 12.73 5.04 3.83
N SER A 25 13.27 6.14 3.31
CA SER A 25 14.72 6.35 3.15
C SER A 25 15.45 6.38 4.49
N GLN A 26 14.90 7.07 5.50
CA GLN A 26 15.48 7.13 6.84
C GLN A 26 15.50 5.77 7.53
N VAL A 27 14.44 4.96 7.38
CA VAL A 27 14.40 3.58 7.91
C VAL A 27 15.39 2.68 7.18
N ILE A 28 15.49 2.78 5.86
CA ILE A 28 16.42 1.96 5.07
C ILE A 28 17.86 2.32 5.36
N ASN A 29 18.20 3.61 5.47
CA ASN A 29 19.56 4.07 5.72
C ASN A 29 19.88 4.15 7.22
N GLN A 30 18.95 3.76 8.10
CA GLN A 30 19.06 3.89 9.56
C GLN A 30 19.56 5.28 9.98
N CYS A 31 18.99 6.32 9.38
CA CYS A 31 19.39 7.71 9.57
C CYS A 31 18.27 8.51 10.25
N GLY A 32 18.63 9.60 10.93
CA GLY A 32 17.68 10.51 11.57
C GLY A 32 16.97 9.90 12.80
N PRO A 33 15.72 10.31 13.10
CA PRO A 33 14.97 9.84 14.28
C PRO A 33 14.68 8.32 14.26
N TYR A 34 14.68 7.68 13.09
CA TYR A 34 14.51 6.23 12.95
C TYR A 34 15.80 5.44 13.23
N GLY A 35 16.97 6.03 12.96
CA GLY A 35 18.28 5.44 13.30
C GLY A 35 18.66 5.61 14.77
N THR A 36 18.17 6.68 15.40
CA THR A 36 18.43 7.01 16.81
C THR A 36 17.38 6.44 17.78
N GLY A 37 16.43 5.63 17.29
CA GLY A 37 15.39 4.99 18.09
C GLY A 37 14.30 5.93 18.62
N LYS A 38 14.32 7.21 18.23
CA LYS A 38 13.33 8.22 18.63
C LYS A 38 11.99 8.07 17.92
N ALA A 39 11.97 7.47 16.73
CA ALA A 39 10.75 7.21 15.96
C ALA A 39 10.42 5.72 15.90
N SER A 40 9.13 5.40 16.09
CA SER A 40 8.64 4.02 16.05
C SER A 40 8.57 3.48 14.62
N VAL A 41 9.44 2.51 14.32
CA VAL A 41 9.39 1.71 13.08
C VAL A 41 8.22 0.72 13.04
N ALA A 42 7.56 0.46 14.17
CA ALA A 42 6.45 -0.49 14.28
C ALA A 42 5.34 -0.21 13.27
N LYS A 43 4.85 1.03 13.19
CA LYS A 43 3.81 1.44 12.23
C LYS A 43 4.24 1.27 10.76
N LEU A 44 5.52 1.50 10.47
CA LEU A 44 6.06 1.31 9.12
C LEU A 44 6.19 -0.18 8.78
N ALA A 45 6.53 -1.01 9.76
CA ALA A 45 6.57 -2.47 9.62
C ALA A 45 5.16 -3.04 9.40
N GLU A 46 4.15 -2.58 10.15
CA GLU A 46 2.75 -2.96 9.96
C GLU A 46 2.26 -2.60 8.55
N LYS A 47 2.54 -1.37 8.08
CA LYS A 47 2.26 -0.95 6.71
C LYS A 47 2.98 -1.82 5.68
N ALA A 48 4.22 -2.22 5.94
CA ALA A 48 4.97 -3.11 5.04
C ALA A 48 4.31 -4.49 4.96
N ILE A 49 3.96 -5.06 6.11
CA ILE A 49 3.28 -6.35 6.18
C ILE A 49 1.97 -6.30 5.40
N GLN A 50 1.16 -5.25 5.60
CA GLN A 50 -0.11 -5.09 4.88
C GLN A 50 0.09 -4.90 3.37
N ALA A 51 1.10 -4.11 2.96
CA ALA A 51 1.39 -3.84 1.56
C ALA A 51 1.88 -5.09 0.81
N PHE A 52 2.77 -5.88 1.43
CA PHE A 52 3.41 -7.05 0.80
C PHE A 52 2.76 -8.39 1.16
N THR A 53 1.69 -8.39 1.96
CA THR A 53 0.88 -9.58 2.18
C THR A 53 0.30 -10.03 0.84
N LYS A 54 0.46 -11.32 0.56
CA LYS A 54 -0.10 -11.97 -0.61
C LYS A 54 -1.61 -12.18 -0.41
N VAL A 55 -2.40 -11.67 -1.34
CA VAL A 55 -3.86 -11.77 -1.33
C VAL A 55 -4.30 -12.50 -2.58
N HIS A 56 -5.17 -13.50 -2.42
CA HIS A 56 -5.80 -14.18 -3.54
C HIS A 56 -6.98 -13.35 -4.02
N CYS A 57 -6.92 -12.89 -5.27
CA CYS A 57 -8.04 -12.16 -5.87
C CYS A 57 -8.97 -13.15 -6.60
N PRO A 58 -10.23 -13.33 -6.17
CA PRO A 58 -11.16 -14.26 -6.80
C PRO A 58 -11.51 -13.83 -8.23
N PHE A 59 -11.67 -12.52 -8.47
CA PHE A 59 -11.97 -11.99 -9.81
C PHE A 59 -10.83 -12.22 -10.80
N LEU A 60 -9.58 -11.94 -10.40
CA LEU A 60 -8.43 -12.19 -11.28
C LEU A 60 -8.20 -13.67 -11.50
N THR A 61 -8.53 -14.51 -10.52
CA THR A 61 -8.45 -15.97 -10.64
C THR A 61 -9.42 -16.51 -11.68
N GLU A 62 -10.67 -16.06 -11.64
CA GLU A 62 -11.68 -16.41 -12.64
C GLU A 62 -11.31 -15.83 -14.02
N PHE A 63 -10.74 -14.64 -14.04
CA PHE A 63 -10.34 -13.96 -15.26
C PHE A 63 -9.13 -14.61 -15.97
N HIS A 64 -8.08 -14.96 -15.22
CA HIS A 64 -6.86 -15.56 -15.76
C HIS A 64 -6.95 -17.09 -15.86
N GLY A 65 -8.03 -17.70 -15.32
CA GLY A 65 -8.19 -19.16 -15.23
C GLY A 65 -7.20 -19.83 -14.26
N GLN A 66 -6.46 -19.06 -13.47
CA GLN A 66 -5.46 -19.55 -12.52
C GLN A 66 -5.41 -18.65 -11.29
N ALA A 67 -5.13 -19.25 -10.12
CA ALA A 67 -5.06 -18.55 -8.84
C ALA A 67 -4.08 -17.36 -8.92
N THR A 68 -4.62 -16.15 -9.07
CA THR A 68 -3.82 -14.95 -9.21
C THR A 68 -3.62 -14.33 -7.84
N VAL A 69 -2.36 -14.34 -7.40
CA VAL A 69 -1.93 -13.80 -6.12
C VAL A 69 -1.39 -12.39 -6.38
N ILE A 70 -2.06 -11.39 -5.80
CA ILE A 70 -1.65 -9.99 -5.86
C ILE A 70 -1.17 -9.52 -4.48
N THR A 71 -0.44 -8.42 -4.44
CA THR A 71 -0.07 -7.80 -3.17
C THR A 71 -1.26 -7.03 -2.56
N GLY A 72 -1.29 -6.89 -1.23
CA GLY A 72 -2.32 -6.12 -0.54
C GLY A 72 -2.36 -4.65 -1.01
N ALA A 73 -1.21 -4.08 -1.35
CA ALA A 73 -1.11 -2.75 -1.95
C ALA A 73 -1.81 -2.65 -3.31
N GLU A 74 -1.61 -3.64 -4.20
CA GLU A 74 -2.30 -3.69 -5.50
C GLU A 74 -3.80 -3.91 -5.34
N CYS A 75 -4.20 -4.79 -4.42
CA CYS A 75 -5.61 -5.01 -4.09
C CYS A 75 -6.29 -3.71 -3.66
N ARG A 76 -5.63 -2.91 -2.81
CA ARG A 76 -6.12 -1.59 -2.41
C ARG A 76 -6.16 -0.63 -3.60
N GLY A 77 -5.10 -0.58 -4.40
CA GLY A 77 -5.04 0.29 -5.58
C GLY A 77 -6.17 0.04 -6.58
N HIS A 78 -6.66 -1.21 -6.70
CA HIS A 78 -7.83 -1.51 -7.53
C HIS A 78 -9.16 -1.14 -6.86
N ALA A 79 -9.28 -1.31 -5.54
CA ALA A 79 -10.51 -1.04 -4.79
C ALA A 79 -10.74 0.45 -4.47
N ASP A 80 -9.66 1.21 -4.31
CA ASP A 80 -9.64 2.63 -3.90
C ASP A 80 -9.66 3.59 -5.10
N ARG A 81 -9.71 3.08 -6.35
CA ARG A 81 -9.90 3.94 -7.53
C ARG A 81 -11.21 4.71 -7.39
N GLU A 82 -11.10 6.02 -7.18
CA GLU A 82 -12.21 6.96 -7.11
C GLU A 82 -12.95 7.06 -8.45
N THR A 83 -12.20 7.10 -9.55
CA THR A 83 -12.77 7.18 -10.90
C THR A 83 -12.90 5.79 -11.52
N PRO A 84 -14.12 5.36 -11.90
CA PRO A 84 -14.30 4.11 -12.61
C PRO A 84 -13.60 4.18 -13.99
N PRO A 85 -12.81 3.16 -14.37
CA PRO A 85 -12.15 3.15 -15.67
C PRO A 85 -13.17 2.98 -16.79
N ILE A 86 -13.43 4.07 -17.53
CA ILE A 86 -14.48 4.13 -18.56
C ILE A 86 -13.97 3.61 -19.91
N ASN A 87 -12.67 3.77 -20.17
CA ASN A 87 -12.04 3.39 -21.44
C ASN A 87 -11.77 1.88 -21.60
N ASN A 88 -11.93 1.09 -20.54
CA ASN A 88 -11.61 -0.33 -20.58
C ASN A 88 -12.71 -1.16 -19.87
N PRO A 89 -13.55 -1.89 -20.63
CA PRO A 89 -14.65 -2.67 -20.04
C PRO A 89 -14.16 -3.78 -19.12
N ARG A 90 -12.93 -4.30 -19.32
CA ARG A 90 -12.34 -5.30 -18.43
C ARG A 90 -12.03 -4.69 -17.06
N GLU A 91 -11.37 -3.53 -17.04
CA GLU A 91 -11.05 -2.84 -15.78
C GLU A 91 -12.30 -2.36 -15.06
N LEU A 92 -13.35 -1.98 -15.80
CA LEU A 92 -14.63 -1.61 -15.21
C LEU A 92 -15.30 -2.79 -14.48
N ARG A 93 -15.26 -3.99 -15.08
CA ARG A 93 -15.75 -5.23 -14.44
C ARG A 93 -14.95 -5.57 -13.19
N HIS A 94 -13.62 -5.44 -13.25
CA HIS A 94 -12.75 -5.65 -12.10
C HIS A 94 -13.06 -4.67 -10.97
N TRP A 95 -13.17 -3.38 -11.28
CA TRP A 95 -13.51 -2.36 -10.30
C TRP A 95 -14.87 -2.63 -9.63
N ARG A 96 -15.91 -2.96 -10.42
CA ARG A 96 -17.23 -3.34 -9.87
C ARG A 96 -17.16 -4.56 -8.95
N ALA A 97 -16.41 -5.60 -9.32
CA ALA A 97 -16.20 -6.77 -8.48
C ALA A 97 -15.46 -6.42 -7.18
N CYS A 98 -14.46 -5.53 -7.26
CA CYS A 98 -13.75 -5.00 -6.09
C CYS A 98 -14.66 -4.21 -5.15
N GLN A 99 -15.66 -3.48 -5.66
CA GLN A 99 -16.62 -2.75 -4.83
C GLN A 99 -17.46 -3.69 -3.94
N ALA A 100 -17.78 -4.88 -4.42
CA ALA A 100 -18.54 -5.93 -3.72
C ALA A 100 -17.66 -6.95 -2.96
N CYS A 101 -16.33 -6.77 -2.99
CA CYS A 101 -15.40 -7.76 -2.46
C CYS A 101 -15.26 -7.67 -0.93
N PRO A 102 -15.34 -8.80 -0.19
CA PRO A 102 -15.18 -8.81 1.27
C PRO A 102 -13.79 -8.40 1.75
N HIS A 103 -12.78 -8.47 0.87
CA HIS A 103 -11.42 -7.99 1.18
C HIS A 103 -11.37 -6.47 1.33
N ARG A 104 -12.29 -5.72 0.72
CA ARG A 104 -12.31 -4.25 0.79
C ARG A 104 -12.50 -3.73 2.23
N ALA A 105 -13.44 -4.31 2.98
CA ALA A 105 -13.77 -3.89 4.33
C ALA A 105 -12.58 -4.03 5.30
N LYS A 106 -11.75 -5.06 5.11
CA LYS A 106 -10.59 -5.35 5.95
C LYS A 106 -9.48 -4.29 5.83
N TYR A 107 -9.38 -3.61 4.68
CA TYR A 107 -8.35 -2.58 4.46
C TYR A 107 -8.87 -1.16 4.74
N VAL A 108 -10.15 -0.86 4.51
CA VAL A 108 -10.74 0.49 4.70
C VAL A 108 -10.69 0.95 6.17
N HIS A 109 -10.87 0.05 7.15
CA HIS A 109 -10.95 0.42 8.56
C HIS A 109 -9.64 0.97 9.16
N GLN A 110 -8.48 0.67 8.59
CA GLN A 110 -7.18 1.12 9.12
C GLN A 110 -6.69 2.45 8.51
N GLN A 111 -7.53 3.16 7.75
CA GLN A 111 -7.19 4.48 7.17
C GLN A 111 -7.59 5.66 8.05
N ALA A 112 -8.36 5.42 9.11
CA ALA A 112 -8.74 6.45 10.07
C ALA A 112 -7.64 6.61 11.13
N HIS A 113 -6.52 7.23 10.75
CA HIS A 113 -5.71 7.95 11.72
C HIS A 113 -5.17 9.21 11.07
N PRO A 114 -5.64 10.41 11.48
CA PRO A 114 -4.89 11.64 11.21
C PRO A 114 -3.57 11.53 11.98
N SER A 115 -2.46 11.46 11.27
CA SER A 115 -1.13 11.68 11.85
C SER A 115 -0.44 12.74 11.03
N THR A 116 -1.09 13.90 10.98
CA THR A 116 -0.47 15.17 10.62
C THR A 116 -0.67 16.10 11.80
N GLU A 117 -0.06 15.79 12.95
CA GLU A 117 0.20 16.81 13.97
C GLU A 117 1.56 16.54 14.61
N ILE A 118 2.29 17.65 14.85
CA ILE A 118 3.53 17.82 15.62
C ILE A 118 4.79 17.47 14.80
N ILE A 119 5.70 18.38 14.39
CA ILE A 119 6.22 19.67 14.89
C ILE A 119 6.94 20.30 13.67
N GLY A 120 6.85 21.60 13.36
CA GLY A 120 7.20 22.74 14.21
C GLY A 120 8.51 23.35 13.70
N GLU A 121 8.39 24.51 13.06
CA GLU A 121 9.38 25.59 12.94
C GLU A 121 10.78 25.29 12.34
N PHE A 122 11.04 25.87 11.16
CA PHE A 122 12.38 26.12 10.65
C PHE A 122 12.46 27.51 10.00
N GLN A 123 12.15 28.55 10.78
CA GLN A 123 12.88 29.84 10.86
C GLN A 123 12.17 30.77 11.84
#